data_AF-A0A1J5PPJ0-F1
#
_entry.id   AF-A0A1J5PPJ0-F1
#
_cell.length_a   1.000
_cell.length_b   1.000
_cell.length_c   1.000
_cell.angle_alpha   90.00
_cell.angle_beta   90.00
_cell.angle_gamma   90.00
#
_symmetry.space_group_name_H-M   'P 1'
#
loop_
_entity.id
_entity.type
_entity.pdbx_description
1 polymer ?
#
loop_
_entity_poly.entity_id
_entity_poly.type
_entity_poly.pdbx_seq_one_letter_code
_entity_poly.pdbx_strand_id
1 'polypeptide(L)'
;MEGGHSHNVLPASASLTGTVRSFDGPTQDRIEATLRQMAQGVALASGVDIEVQYTRYYPATVNSAPEAALALAAATAVGLQAGIAPRPAFTSEDFSFMLRECPGAYLWLGQGSGSADDAPLHHPRYDFNDAALSLGLCWLAAVAQGALAPLPTGHPTKKSE
;
A
#
# COMPACT_ATOMS: atom_id res chain seq x y z
N MET A 1 3.16 24.55 -7.22
CA MET A 1 4.36 25.30 -7.63
C MET A 1 4.01 26.76 -7.45
N GLU A 2 4.87 27.51 -6.78
CA GLU A 2 4.66 28.93 -6.49
C GLU A 2 5.92 29.70 -6.85
N GLY A 3 5.78 30.90 -7.40
CA GLY A 3 6.92 31.74 -7.81
C GLY A 3 6.46 33.05 -8.44
N GLY A 4 6.87 34.18 -7.85
CA GLY A 4 6.48 35.52 -8.30
C GLY A 4 5.07 35.94 -7.90
N HIS A 5 4.88 37.26 -7.78
CA HIS A 5 3.60 37.87 -7.37
C HIS A 5 3.08 38.92 -8.36
N SER A 6 3.92 39.35 -9.31
CA SER A 6 3.60 40.38 -10.32
C SER A 6 4.14 39.99 -11.69
N HIS A 7 3.40 40.32 -12.74
CA HIS A 7 3.72 39.96 -14.13
C HIS A 7 4.95 40.69 -14.72
N ASN A 8 5.41 41.76 -14.07
CA ASN A 8 6.51 42.61 -14.53
C ASN A 8 7.71 42.65 -13.56
N VAL A 9 7.73 41.78 -12.55
CA VAL A 9 8.83 41.67 -11.58
C VAL A 9 9.42 40.27 -11.65
N LEU A 10 10.73 40.17 -11.84
CA LEU A 10 11.44 38.89 -11.82
C LEU A 10 11.42 38.31 -10.40
N PRO A 11 10.96 37.06 -10.19
CA PRO A 11 10.95 36.46 -8.87
C PRO A 11 12.36 36.11 -8.38
N ALA A 12 12.62 36.37 -7.10
CA ALA A 12 13.88 35.99 -6.46
C ALA A 12 13.95 34.49 -6.10
N SER A 13 12.81 33.82 -5.96
CA SER A 13 12.72 32.40 -5.63
C SER A 13 11.42 31.78 -6.16
N ALA A 14 11.41 30.45 -6.23
CA ALA A 14 10.24 29.64 -6.53
C ALA A 14 10.27 28.35 -5.70
N SER A 15 9.10 27.78 -5.40
CA SER A 15 8.95 26.54 -4.66
C SER A 15 8.17 25.50 -5.46
N LEU A 16 8.59 24.24 -5.36
CA LEU A 16 7.91 23.09 -5.91
C LEU A 16 7.64 22.09 -4.80
N THR A 17 6.39 21.65 -4.69
CA THR A 17 5.96 20.63 -3.73
C THR A 17 5.27 19.51 -4.49
N GLY A 18 5.55 18.27 -4.07
CA GLY A 18 4.98 17.07 -4.68
C GLY A 18 5.15 15.87 -3.77
N THR A 19 4.61 14.74 -4.23
CA THR A 19 4.68 13.46 -3.51
C THR A 19 5.35 12.40 -4.37
N VAL A 20 6.16 11.54 -3.77
CA VAL A 20 6.69 10.33 -4.42
C VAL A 20 5.94 9.12 -3.92
N ARG A 21 5.55 8.23 -4.84
CA ARG A 21 4.95 6.92 -4.54
C ARG A 21 5.76 5.83 -5.25
N SER A 22 5.99 4.72 -4.58
CA SER A 22 6.66 3.54 -5.12
C SER A 22 6.05 2.27 -4.51
N PHE A 23 6.28 1.13 -5.15
CA PHE A 23 5.80 -0.18 -4.68
C PHE A 23 6.83 -0.95 -3.87
N ASP A 24 8.07 -0.44 -3.79
CA ASP A 24 9.14 -1.00 -2.99
C ASP A 24 10.14 0.10 -2.57
N GLY A 25 10.96 -0.24 -1.58
CA GLY A 25 12.01 0.63 -1.03
C GLY A 25 13.12 0.97 -2.03
N PRO A 26 13.72 -0.02 -2.74
CA PRO A 26 14.80 0.24 -3.70
C PRO A 26 14.41 1.21 -4.83
N THR A 27 13.16 1.16 -5.27
CA THR A 27 12.61 2.11 -6.25
C THR A 27 12.51 3.51 -5.64
N GLN A 28 12.05 3.64 -4.37
CA GLN A 28 12.03 4.92 -3.68
C GLN A 28 13.43 5.51 -3.51
N ASP A 29 14.41 4.69 -3.15
CA ASP A 29 15.82 5.08 -3.02
C ASP A 29 16.35 5.66 -4.33
N ARG A 30 16.05 4.99 -5.44
CA ARG A 30 16.44 5.46 -6.77
C ARG A 30 15.77 6.78 -7.12
N ILE A 31 14.47 6.92 -6.88
CA ILE A 31 13.74 8.17 -7.15
C ILE A 31 14.32 9.32 -6.34
N GLU A 32 14.57 9.13 -5.04
CA GLU A 32 15.16 10.17 -4.18
C GLU A 32 16.54 10.59 -4.68
N ALA A 33 17.42 9.61 -4.97
CA ALA A 33 18.77 9.89 -5.46
C ALA A 33 18.73 10.64 -6.82
N THR A 34 17.92 10.17 -7.76
CA THR A 34 17.78 10.80 -9.08
C THR A 34 17.20 12.22 -8.97
N LEU A 35 16.20 12.43 -8.10
CA LEU A 35 15.62 13.76 -7.89
C LEU A 35 16.66 14.77 -7.39
N ARG A 36 17.50 14.36 -6.42
CA ARG A 36 18.59 15.20 -5.91
C ARG A 36 19.65 15.49 -6.98
N GLN A 37 20.04 14.48 -7.76
CA GLN A 37 21.01 14.65 -8.86
C GLN A 37 20.47 15.59 -9.95
N MET A 38 19.20 15.45 -10.34
CA MET A 38 18.56 16.32 -11.32
C MET A 38 18.51 17.77 -10.82
N ALA A 39 18.12 17.99 -9.55
CA ALA A 39 18.12 19.32 -8.95
C ALA A 39 19.52 19.97 -8.98
N GLN A 40 20.57 19.21 -8.65
CA GLN A 40 21.95 19.71 -8.74
C GLN A 40 22.36 20.06 -10.17
N GLY A 41 21.99 19.24 -11.15
CA GLY A 41 22.28 19.52 -12.56
C GLY A 41 21.57 20.79 -13.06
N VAL A 42 20.30 20.99 -12.69
CA VAL A 42 19.53 22.19 -13.06
C VAL A 42 20.10 23.43 -12.36
N ALA A 43 20.46 23.33 -11.08
CA ALA A 43 21.12 24.40 -10.33
C ALA A 43 22.40 24.87 -11.04
N LEU A 44 23.28 23.93 -11.38
CA LEU A 44 24.55 24.21 -12.08
C LEU A 44 24.31 24.86 -13.45
N ALA A 45 23.39 24.33 -14.24
CA ALA A 45 23.12 24.84 -15.58
C ALA A 45 22.47 26.23 -15.59
N SER A 46 21.69 26.56 -14.55
CA SER A 46 20.92 27.80 -14.49
C SER A 46 21.57 28.90 -13.65
N GLY A 47 22.65 28.58 -12.91
CA GLY A 47 23.30 29.53 -12.00
C GLY A 47 22.46 29.90 -10.78
N VAL A 48 21.58 29.00 -10.34
CA VAL A 48 20.70 29.19 -9.17
C VAL A 48 21.04 28.17 -8.08
N ASP A 49 20.69 28.49 -6.84
CA ASP A 49 20.71 27.52 -5.74
C ASP A 49 19.37 26.76 -5.67
N ILE A 50 19.44 25.44 -5.49
CA ILE A 50 18.24 24.58 -5.32
C ILE A 50 18.42 23.72 -4.06
N GLU A 51 17.50 23.89 -3.11
CA GLU A 51 17.39 23.04 -1.93
C GLU A 51 16.35 21.93 -2.17
N VAL A 52 16.70 20.68 -1.84
CA VAL A 52 15.79 19.54 -1.90
C VAL A 52 15.52 19.01 -0.51
N GLN A 53 14.33 19.30 0.02
CA GLN A 53 13.79 18.69 1.22
C GLN A 53 12.95 17.47 0.84
N TYR A 54 13.38 16.28 1.27
CA TYR A 54 12.69 15.02 0.98
C TYR A 54 12.38 14.29 2.28
N THR A 55 11.09 14.09 2.55
CA THR A 55 10.63 13.38 3.74
C THR A 55 9.99 12.06 3.32
N ARG A 56 10.54 10.94 3.81
CA ARG A 56 9.90 9.62 3.65
C ARG A 56 8.77 9.49 4.64
N TYR A 57 7.56 9.28 4.12
CA TYR A 57 6.35 9.22 4.93
C TYR A 57 5.90 7.77 5.17
N TYR A 58 5.16 7.17 4.23
CA TYR A 58 4.77 5.76 4.34
C TYR A 58 5.68 4.85 3.50
N PRO A 59 6.17 3.72 4.05
CA PRO A 59 6.75 2.67 3.24
C PRO A 59 5.68 1.98 2.38
N ALA A 60 6.11 1.17 1.40
CA ALA A 60 5.18 0.35 0.63
C ALA A 60 4.53 -0.72 1.53
N THR A 61 3.22 -0.92 1.40
CA THR A 61 2.48 -2.00 2.06
C THR A 61 2.75 -3.31 1.32
N VAL A 62 3.69 -4.10 1.83
CA VAL A 62 4.14 -5.35 1.20
C VAL A 62 3.71 -6.53 2.05
N ASN A 63 2.81 -7.35 1.51
CA ASN A 63 2.38 -8.58 2.18
C ASN A 63 3.45 -9.67 2.06
N SER A 64 3.58 -10.47 3.11
CA SER A 64 4.35 -11.71 3.07
C SER A 64 3.58 -12.80 2.33
N ALA A 65 4.26 -13.57 1.49
CA ALA A 65 3.60 -14.57 0.63
C ALA A 65 2.83 -15.66 1.40
N PRO A 66 3.36 -16.26 2.50
CA PRO A 66 2.63 -17.26 3.28
C PRO A 66 1.35 -16.70 3.90
N GLU A 67 1.45 -15.51 4.52
CA GLU A 67 0.32 -14.86 5.19
C GLU A 67 -0.74 -14.41 4.19
N ALA A 68 -0.34 -13.92 3.02
CA ALA A 68 -1.27 -13.59 1.94
C ALA A 68 -2.00 -14.84 1.42
N ALA A 69 -1.30 -15.96 1.26
CA ALA A 69 -1.91 -17.22 0.84
C ALA A 69 -2.92 -17.73 1.88
N LEU A 70 -2.58 -17.68 3.17
CA LEU A 70 -3.49 -18.02 4.26
C LEU A 70 -4.75 -17.13 4.25
N ALA A 71 -4.56 -15.81 4.11
CA ALA A 71 -5.67 -14.86 4.09
C ALA A 71 -6.62 -15.07 2.89
N LEU A 72 -6.08 -15.41 1.72
CA LEU A 72 -6.87 -15.73 0.52
C LEU A 72 -7.61 -17.07 0.66
N ALA A 73 -6.97 -18.08 1.26
CA ALA A 73 -7.61 -19.37 1.53
C ALA A 73 -8.76 -19.22 2.52
N ALA A 74 -8.56 -18.44 3.59
CA ALA A 74 -9.60 -18.12 4.56
C ALA A 74 -10.80 -17.39 3.92
N ALA A 75 -10.55 -16.46 2.99
CA ALA A 75 -11.60 -15.78 2.25
C ALA A 75 -12.44 -16.77 1.42
N THR A 76 -11.77 -17.66 0.68
CA THR A 76 -12.44 -18.72 -0.09
C THR A 76 -13.29 -19.63 0.81
N ALA A 77 -12.77 -19.99 2.00
CA ALA A 77 -13.45 -20.88 2.93
C ALA A 77 -14.76 -20.29 3.48
N VAL A 78 -14.87 -18.96 3.58
CA VAL A 78 -16.10 -18.27 4.02
C VAL A 78 -17.01 -17.87 2.85
N GLY A 79 -16.72 -18.34 1.64
CA GLY A 79 -17.54 -18.13 0.45
C GLY A 79 -17.27 -16.83 -0.30
N LEU A 80 -16.18 -16.10 0.01
CA LEU A 80 -15.76 -14.96 -0.78
C LEU A 80 -15.02 -15.40 -2.04
N GLN A 81 -15.20 -14.65 -3.13
CA GLN A 81 -14.31 -14.72 -4.28
C GLN A 81 -13.05 -13.92 -3.97
N ALA A 82 -11.90 -14.60 -3.92
CA ALA A 82 -10.64 -13.98 -3.53
C ALA A 82 -9.51 -14.37 -4.48
N GLY A 83 -8.59 -13.43 -4.72
CA GLY A 83 -7.43 -13.64 -5.57
C GLY A 83 -6.42 -12.51 -5.43
N ILE A 84 -5.23 -12.73 -5.98
CA ILE A 84 -4.21 -11.68 -6.05
C ILE A 84 -4.67 -10.62 -7.05
N ALA A 85 -4.65 -9.36 -6.64
CA ALA A 85 -4.97 -8.26 -7.53
C ALA A 85 -3.98 -8.23 -8.71
N PRO A 86 -4.44 -8.00 -9.95
CA PRO A 86 -3.56 -8.00 -11.12
C PRO A 86 -2.54 -6.86 -11.11
N ARG A 87 -2.78 -5.81 -10.31
CA ARG A 87 -1.89 -4.68 -10.10
C ARG A 87 -1.91 -4.24 -8.63
N PRO A 88 -0.79 -3.72 -8.10
CA PRO A 88 -0.79 -3.09 -6.78
C PRO A 88 -1.63 -1.81 -6.77
N ALA A 89 -2.14 -1.44 -5.60
CA ALA A 89 -2.89 -0.21 -5.39
C ALA A 89 -1.95 0.98 -5.17
N PHE A 90 -2.32 2.16 -5.68
CA PHE A 90 -1.56 3.40 -5.45
C PHE A 90 -1.81 4.03 -4.08
N THR A 91 -2.80 3.54 -3.34
CA THR A 91 -3.15 3.99 -1.99
C THR A 91 -2.00 3.70 -1.04
N SER A 92 -1.63 4.68 -0.21
CA SER A 92 -0.70 4.48 0.89
C SER A 92 -1.49 4.05 2.13
N GLU A 93 -0.93 3.14 2.92
CA GLU A 93 -1.58 2.61 4.12
C GLU A 93 -0.55 2.50 5.26
N ASP A 94 -0.91 2.92 6.47
CA ASP A 94 -0.01 2.95 7.63
C ASP A 94 0.25 1.56 8.22
N PHE A 95 -0.61 0.58 7.90
CA PHE A 95 -0.38 -0.85 8.17
C PHE A 95 0.94 -1.35 7.58
N SER A 96 1.49 -0.65 6.58
CA SER A 96 2.85 -0.87 6.07
C SER A 96 3.93 -0.87 7.16
N PHE A 97 3.76 -0.07 8.23
CA PHE A 97 4.69 -0.08 9.37
C PHE A 97 4.60 -1.39 10.16
N MET A 98 3.39 -1.93 10.37
CA MET A 98 3.23 -3.23 11.05
C MET A 98 3.87 -4.35 10.24
N LEU A 99 3.69 -4.35 8.91
CA LEU A 99 4.26 -5.35 8.01
C LEU A 99 5.78 -5.33 7.92
N ARG A 100 6.44 -4.22 8.30
CA ARG A 100 7.90 -4.17 8.41
C ARG A 100 8.43 -4.90 9.62
N GLU A 101 7.64 -4.98 10.69
CA GLU A 101 8.04 -5.58 11.96
C GLU A 101 7.57 -7.03 12.08
N CYS A 102 6.46 -7.39 11.43
CA CYS A 102 5.88 -8.72 11.52
C CYS A 102 5.35 -9.19 10.15
N PRO A 103 5.66 -10.44 9.73
CA PRO A 103 5.02 -11.04 8.57
C PRO A 103 3.50 -10.98 8.69
N GLY A 104 2.84 -10.50 7.63
CA GLY A 104 1.41 -10.31 7.63
C GLY A 104 0.85 -10.07 6.24
N ALA A 105 -0.46 -9.91 6.18
CA ALA A 105 -1.16 -9.59 4.94
C ALA A 105 -2.28 -8.59 5.16
N TYR A 106 -2.35 -7.61 4.27
CA TYR A 106 -3.39 -6.60 4.15
C TYR A 106 -4.14 -6.83 2.82
N LEU A 107 -5.46 -7.03 2.89
CA LEU A 107 -6.29 -7.38 1.75
C LEU A 107 -7.40 -6.34 1.56
N TRP A 108 -7.84 -6.19 0.31
CA TRP A 108 -9.04 -5.44 -0.01
C TRP A 108 -10.28 -6.31 0.19
N LEU A 109 -11.26 -5.79 0.93
CA LEU A 109 -12.61 -6.33 0.97
C LEU A 109 -13.47 -5.60 -0.06
N GLY A 110 -14.11 -6.34 -0.97
CA GLY A 110 -15.02 -5.75 -1.95
C GLY A 110 -16.22 -5.09 -1.27
N GLN A 111 -16.43 -3.80 -1.53
CA GLN A 111 -17.51 -2.98 -0.96
C GLN A 111 -18.58 -2.57 -1.99
N GLY A 112 -18.42 -2.95 -3.26
CA GLY A 112 -19.41 -2.64 -4.28
C GLY A 112 -20.74 -3.34 -3.98
N SER A 113 -21.83 -2.60 -4.04
CA SER A 113 -23.19 -3.14 -4.01
C SER A 113 -23.65 -3.59 -5.42
N GLY A 114 -22.91 -3.17 -6.46
CA GLY A 114 -23.29 -3.33 -7.85
C GLY A 114 -24.24 -2.22 -8.35
N SER A 115 -24.52 -1.23 -7.50
CA SER A 115 -25.32 -0.06 -7.84
C SER A 115 -24.51 0.94 -8.68
N ALA A 116 -25.20 1.68 -9.54
CA ALA A 116 -24.63 2.84 -10.22
C ALA A 116 -24.27 3.99 -9.25
N ASP A 117 -24.80 3.94 -8.03
CA ASP A 117 -24.52 4.94 -6.99
C ASP A 117 -23.25 4.68 -6.19
N ASP A 118 -22.65 3.48 -6.35
CA ASP A 118 -21.39 3.11 -5.69
C ASP A 118 -20.31 4.17 -5.98
N ALA A 119 -19.77 4.75 -4.92
CA ALA A 119 -18.72 5.74 -4.99
C ALA A 119 -17.41 5.17 -4.41
N PRO A 120 -16.23 5.58 -4.89
CA PRO A 120 -14.97 5.11 -4.35
C PRO A 120 -14.69 5.71 -2.96
N LEU A 121 -13.74 5.09 -2.24
CA LEU A 121 -13.21 5.63 -0.99
C LEU A 121 -12.77 7.10 -1.18
N HIS A 122 -13.01 7.94 -0.16
CA HIS A 122 -12.83 9.40 -0.15
C HIS A 122 -13.80 10.23 -1.01
N HIS A 123 -14.74 9.61 -1.71
CA HIS A 123 -15.80 10.37 -2.37
C HIS A 123 -16.86 10.85 -1.35
N PRO A 124 -17.40 12.09 -1.44
CA PRO A 124 -18.40 12.58 -0.48
C PRO A 124 -19.71 11.79 -0.40
N ARG A 125 -20.02 11.02 -1.45
CA ARG A 125 -21.16 10.10 -1.50
C ARG A 125 -20.80 8.65 -1.16
N TYR A 126 -19.59 8.40 -0.67
CA TYR A 126 -19.20 7.05 -0.27
C TYR A 126 -20.17 6.57 0.81
N ASP A 127 -20.80 5.43 0.55
CA ASP A 127 -21.69 4.73 1.46
C ASP A 127 -21.16 3.32 1.64
N PHE A 128 -21.07 2.88 2.90
CA PHE A 128 -20.47 1.60 3.23
C PHE A 128 -21.48 0.48 2.99
N ASN A 129 -21.05 -0.64 2.40
CA ASN A 129 -21.95 -1.76 2.18
C ASN A 129 -22.02 -2.65 3.44
N ASP A 130 -23.01 -2.41 4.30
CA ASP A 130 -23.21 -3.19 5.54
C ASP A 130 -23.36 -4.71 5.29
N ALA A 131 -23.82 -5.13 4.11
CA ALA A 131 -23.92 -6.54 3.77
C ALA A 131 -22.54 -7.25 3.73
N ALA A 132 -21.45 -6.49 3.56
CA ALA A 132 -20.10 -7.02 3.60
C ALA A 132 -19.60 -7.33 5.04
N LEU A 133 -20.23 -6.78 6.09
CA LEU A 133 -19.77 -6.93 7.47
C LEU A 133 -19.70 -8.39 7.91
N SER A 134 -20.79 -9.14 7.71
CA SER A 134 -20.87 -10.54 8.15
C SER A 134 -19.77 -11.40 7.52
N LEU A 135 -19.52 -11.23 6.22
CA LEU A 135 -18.46 -11.96 5.52
C LEU A 135 -17.06 -11.50 5.96
N GLY A 136 -16.86 -10.19 6.17
CA GLY A 136 -15.59 -9.66 6.69
C GLY A 136 -15.26 -10.18 8.09
N LEU A 137 -16.25 -10.28 8.99
CA LEU A 137 -16.09 -10.84 10.32
C LEU A 137 -15.77 -12.33 10.27
N CYS A 138 -16.52 -13.10 9.47
CA CYS A 138 -16.25 -14.52 9.25
C CYS A 138 -14.84 -14.74 8.69
N TRP A 139 -14.41 -13.89 7.74
CA TRP A 139 -13.07 -13.95 7.17
C TRP A 139 -11.99 -13.72 8.22
N LEU A 140 -12.09 -12.66 9.05
CA LEU A 140 -11.12 -12.41 10.12
C LEU A 140 -11.05 -13.57 11.13
N ALA A 141 -12.21 -14.15 11.49
CA ALA A 141 -12.27 -15.32 12.36
C ALA A 141 -11.59 -16.55 11.70
N ALA A 142 -11.81 -16.78 10.41
CA ALA A 142 -11.19 -17.86 9.67
C ALA A 142 -9.66 -17.68 9.54
N VAL A 143 -9.18 -16.45 9.34
CA VAL A 143 -7.75 -16.12 9.36
C VAL A 143 -7.14 -16.47 10.71
N ALA A 144 -7.77 -16.03 11.81
CA ALA A 144 -7.28 -16.31 13.16
C ALA A 144 -7.26 -17.83 13.45
N GLN A 145 -8.31 -18.56 13.08
CA GLN A 145 -8.37 -20.01 13.24
C GLN A 145 -7.28 -20.72 12.42
N GLY A 146 -7.08 -20.31 11.16
CA GLY A 146 -6.05 -20.88 10.30
C GLY A 146 -4.64 -20.61 10.80
N ALA A 147 -4.38 -19.41 11.31
CA ALA A 147 -3.07 -19.02 11.85
C ALA A 147 -2.74 -19.71 13.19
N LEU A 148 -3.76 -20.04 13.99
CA LEU A 148 -3.61 -20.70 15.29
C LEU A 148 -3.81 -22.22 15.24
N ALA A 149 -4.17 -22.77 14.08
CA ALA A 149 -4.37 -24.21 13.94
C ALA A 149 -3.05 -24.94 14.25
N PRO A 150 -3.08 -26.00 15.09
CA PRO A 150 -1.89 -26.78 15.36
C PRO A 150 -1.38 -27.40 14.06
N LEU A 151 -0.06 -27.32 13.84
CA LEU A 151 0.58 -27.99 12.72
C LEU A 151 0.21 -29.48 12.76
N PRO A 152 -0.10 -30.12 11.62
CA PRO A 152 -0.39 -31.54 11.58
C PRO A 152 0.82 -32.28 12.16
N THR A 153 0.63 -32.91 13.32
CA THR A 153 1.64 -33.77 13.93
C THR A 153 1.77 -35.01 13.07
N GLY A 154 2.72 -34.99 12.13
CA GLY A 154 3.11 -36.18 11.39
C GLY A 154 3.65 -37.21 12.37
N HIS A 155 2.85 -38.24 12.67
CA HIS A 155 3.33 -39.42 13.38
C HIS A 155 4.21 -40.20 12.40
N PRO A 156 5.52 -40.38 12.63
CA PRO A 156 6.31 -41.28 11.81
C PRO A 156 5.82 -42.70 12.14
N THR A 157 5.04 -43.31 11.25
CA THR A 157 4.81 -44.75 11.29
C THR A 157 6.18 -45.42 11.09
N LYS A 158 6.80 -45.87 12.20
CA LYS A 158 7.85 -46.87 12.14
C LYS A 158 7.26 -48.07 11.41
N LYS A 159 7.74 -48.34 10.18
CA LYS A 159 7.59 -49.65 9.57
C LYS A 159 8.37 -50.63 10.45
N SER A 160 7.64 -51.50 11.14
CA SER A 160 8.19 -52.73 11.71
C SER A 160 8.51 -53.70 10.56
N GLU A 161 9.73 -54.24 10.65
CA GLU A 161 10.33 -55.44 10.03
C GLU A 161 9.58 -56.17 8.91
#